data_AF-A0A958W7D1-F1
#
_entry.id   AF-A0A958W7D1-F1
#
_cell.length_a   1.000
_cell.length_b   1.000
_cell.length_c   1.000
_cell.angle_alpha   90.00
_cell.angle_beta   90.00
_cell.angle_gamma   90.00
#
_symmetry.space_group_name_H-M   'P 1'
#
loop_
_entity.id
_entity.type
_entity.pdbx_description
1 polymer ?
#
loop_
_entity_poly.entity_id
_entity_poly.type
_entity_poly.pdbx_seq_one_letter_code
_entity_poly.pdbx_strand_id
1 'polypeptide(L)'
;MKRLASYPHFLLLATAILFFSCSNNAKEETEYGQATRELIALVESDPQLKSMLTASIEKAKQINPDKNTNPAQSLEEYYAFVSWCETTMPWAIVKKEKYPEIFDNIFQGICAFYFIIDQPLPELEGKDLVNNSLQYAEPFASWLITFSKSWGNYLDTEASW
;
A
#
# COMPACT_ATOMS: atom_id res chain seq x y z
N MET A 1 -79.39 4.34 -12.59
CA MET A 1 -79.37 3.11 -13.41
C MET A 1 -78.25 3.20 -14.43
N LYS A 2 -77.16 2.44 -14.24
CA LYS A 2 -76.39 1.70 -15.25
C LYS A 2 -75.29 0.92 -14.53
N ARG A 3 -75.21 -0.37 -14.83
CA ARG A 3 -74.40 -1.41 -14.17
C ARG A 3 -73.08 -1.61 -14.92
N LEU A 4 -72.06 -2.01 -14.14
CA LEU A 4 -70.96 -2.96 -14.42
C LEU A 4 -70.06 -2.74 -15.65
N ALA A 5 -68.74 -2.67 -15.36
CA ALA A 5 -67.75 -3.49 -16.05
C ALA A 5 -66.62 -3.86 -15.07
N SER A 6 -66.54 -5.16 -14.79
CA SER A 6 -65.39 -5.82 -14.18
C SER A 6 -64.29 -5.96 -15.24
N TYR A 7 -63.05 -5.66 -14.89
CA TYR A 7 -61.88 -6.17 -15.61
C TYR A 7 -60.90 -6.75 -14.59
N PRO A 8 -60.81 -8.08 -14.46
CA PRO A 8 -59.65 -8.73 -13.87
C PRO A 8 -58.54 -8.76 -14.92
N HIS A 9 -57.28 -8.95 -14.50
CA HIS A 9 -56.10 -9.08 -15.37
C HIS A 9 -55.47 -7.76 -15.86
N PHE A 10 -55.09 -6.88 -14.93
CA PHE A 10 -53.94 -6.01 -15.19
C PHE A 10 -52.70 -6.60 -14.52
N LEU A 11 -51.96 -7.34 -15.35
CA LEU A 11 -50.51 -7.44 -15.33
C LEU A 11 -49.86 -7.78 -13.97
N LEU A 12 -49.88 -9.08 -13.71
CA LEU A 12 -48.91 -9.84 -12.93
C LEU A 12 -47.52 -9.82 -13.61
N LEU A 13 -46.97 -8.63 -13.87
CA LEU A 13 -45.69 -8.46 -14.59
C LEU A 13 -44.87 -7.29 -14.02
N ALA A 14 -44.70 -7.24 -12.70
CA ALA A 14 -43.91 -6.19 -12.05
C ALA A 14 -42.88 -6.71 -11.03
N THR A 15 -42.54 -8.00 -11.03
CA THR A 15 -41.69 -8.60 -9.97
C THR A 15 -40.55 -9.50 -10.46
N ALA A 16 -40.07 -9.32 -11.70
CA ALA A 16 -38.99 -10.17 -12.25
C ALA A 16 -37.75 -9.41 -12.75
N ILE A 17 -37.46 -8.20 -12.25
CA ILE A 17 -36.22 -7.48 -12.56
C ILE A 17 -35.69 -6.77 -11.30
N LEU A 18 -35.31 -7.52 -10.27
CA LEU A 18 -34.60 -6.95 -9.11
C LEU A 18 -33.43 -7.81 -8.60
N PHE A 19 -32.98 -8.79 -9.37
CA PHE A 19 -31.82 -9.58 -8.98
C PHE A 19 -30.79 -9.58 -10.11
N PHE A 20 -29.53 -9.35 -9.72
CA PHE A 20 -28.32 -9.24 -10.54
C PHE A 20 -27.99 -7.86 -11.11
N SER A 21 -27.90 -6.85 -10.24
CA SER A 21 -26.79 -5.89 -10.36
C SER A 21 -25.71 -6.28 -9.36
N CYS A 22 -25.02 -7.39 -9.65
CA CYS A 22 -23.71 -7.61 -9.06
C CYS A 22 -22.78 -6.64 -9.77
N SER A 23 -22.47 -5.52 -9.12
CA SER A 23 -21.34 -4.70 -9.53
C SER A 23 -20.11 -5.60 -9.45
N ASN A 24 -19.62 -6.06 -10.61
CA ASN A 24 -18.25 -6.54 -10.73
C ASN A 24 -17.36 -5.34 -10.40
N ASN A 25 -17.07 -5.15 -9.13
CA ASN A 25 -15.86 -4.45 -8.71
C ASN A 25 -14.70 -5.38 -9.09
N ALA A 26 -14.43 -5.50 -10.39
CA ALA A 26 -13.12 -5.90 -10.84
C ALA A 26 -12.19 -4.84 -10.23
N LYS A 27 -11.47 -5.21 -9.17
CA LYS A 27 -10.34 -4.41 -8.71
C LYS A 27 -9.49 -4.19 -9.96
N GLU A 28 -9.32 -2.93 -10.39
CA GLU A 28 -8.27 -2.61 -11.35
C GLU A 28 -7.01 -3.30 -10.85
N GLU A 29 -6.44 -4.15 -11.68
CA GLU A 29 -5.21 -4.84 -11.34
C GLU A 29 -4.13 -3.78 -11.31
N THR A 30 -3.79 -3.30 -10.12
CA THR A 30 -2.75 -2.29 -9.93
C THR A 30 -1.46 -2.87 -10.51
N GLU A 31 -0.96 -2.25 -11.59
CA GLU A 31 0.31 -2.66 -12.18
C GLU A 31 1.45 -2.23 -11.26
N TYR A 32 1.90 -3.15 -10.42
CA TYR A 32 3.02 -2.93 -9.51
C TYR A 32 4.35 -2.97 -10.25
N GLY A 33 5.30 -2.14 -9.82
CA GLY A 33 6.69 -2.16 -10.27
C GLY A 33 7.41 -3.47 -9.94
N GLN A 34 8.59 -3.65 -10.52
CA GLN A 34 9.31 -4.93 -10.41
C GLN A 34 9.65 -5.26 -8.96
N ALA A 35 10.22 -4.32 -8.21
CA ALA A 35 10.64 -4.58 -6.84
C ALA A 35 9.44 -4.87 -5.94
N THR A 36 8.30 -4.23 -6.20
CA THR A 36 7.05 -4.51 -5.50
C THR A 36 6.49 -5.89 -5.81
N ARG A 37 6.54 -6.35 -7.07
CA ARG A 37 6.14 -7.73 -7.40
C ARG A 37 7.02 -8.76 -6.71
N GLU A 38 8.32 -8.51 -6.62
CA GLU A 38 9.27 -9.35 -5.88
C GLU A 38 8.94 -9.37 -4.38
N LEU A 39 8.63 -8.21 -3.79
CA LEU A 39 8.18 -8.11 -2.41
C LEU A 39 6.89 -8.91 -2.17
N ILE A 40 5.89 -8.76 -3.04
CA ILE A 40 4.62 -9.48 -2.94
C ILE A 40 4.88 -10.98 -2.97
N ALA A 41 5.69 -11.46 -3.91
CA ALA A 41 6.05 -12.88 -3.99
C ALA A 41 6.75 -13.37 -2.71
N LEU A 42 7.68 -12.58 -2.18
CA LEU A 42 8.39 -12.89 -0.94
C LEU A 42 7.41 -13.00 0.24
N VAL A 43 6.52 -12.02 0.40
CA VAL A 43 5.54 -11.95 1.49
C VAL A 43 4.47 -13.02 1.38
N GLU A 44 3.99 -13.36 0.18
CA GLU A 44 3.02 -14.45 -0.02
C GLU A 44 3.63 -15.84 0.21
N SER A 45 4.94 -15.98 0.02
CA SER A 45 5.65 -17.24 0.27
C SER A 45 5.98 -17.50 1.75
N ASP A 46 5.95 -16.46 2.59
CA ASP A 46 6.32 -16.51 4.00
C ASP A 46 5.25 -15.83 4.89
N PRO A 47 4.36 -16.62 5.51
CA PRO A 47 3.32 -16.10 6.41
C PRO A 47 3.88 -15.37 7.64
N GLN A 48 5.07 -15.73 8.12
CA GLN A 48 5.70 -15.06 9.26
C GLN A 48 6.18 -13.67 8.85
N LEU A 49 6.83 -13.55 7.69
CA LEU A 49 7.20 -12.27 7.12
C LEU A 49 5.98 -11.37 6.88
N LYS A 50 4.89 -11.93 6.32
CA LYS A 50 3.63 -11.21 6.13
C LYS A 50 3.07 -10.66 7.44
N SER A 51 3.09 -11.48 8.49
CA SER A 51 2.65 -11.07 9.83
C SER A 51 3.52 -9.93 10.38
N MET A 52 4.85 -10.05 10.29
CA MET A 52 5.79 -9.02 10.75
C MET A 52 5.62 -7.70 9.99
N LEU A 53 5.44 -7.76 8.67
CA LEU A 53 5.25 -6.56 7.84
C LEU A 53 3.95 -5.86 8.18
N THR A 54 2.88 -6.62 8.35
CA THR A 54 1.58 -6.11 8.78
C THR A 54 1.66 -5.45 10.16
N ALA A 55 2.35 -6.09 11.11
CA ALA A 55 2.56 -5.55 12.45
C ALA A 55 3.38 -4.25 12.44
N SER A 56 4.42 -4.17 11.60
CA SER A 56 5.22 -2.96 11.43
C SER A 56 4.38 -1.81 10.87
N ILE A 57 3.60 -2.05 9.82
CA ILE A 57 2.70 -1.05 9.22
C ILE A 57 1.68 -0.52 10.26
N GLU A 58 1.06 -1.42 11.02
CA GLU A 58 0.07 -1.03 12.03
C GLU A 58 0.70 -0.20 13.16
N LYS A 59 1.91 -0.53 13.62
CA LYS A 59 2.64 0.30 14.59
C LYS A 59 3.00 1.67 14.02
N ALA A 60 3.50 1.73 12.79
CA ALA A 60 3.83 2.98 12.10
C ALA A 60 2.60 3.89 11.99
N LYS A 61 1.44 3.32 11.63
CA LYS A 61 0.15 4.00 11.58
C LYS A 61 -0.30 4.54 12.95
N GLN A 62 -0.11 3.79 14.02
CA GLN A 62 -0.45 4.25 15.37
C GLN A 62 0.40 5.45 15.82
N ILE A 63 1.69 5.43 15.48
CA ILE A 63 2.63 6.51 15.80
C ILE A 63 2.40 7.73 14.91
N ASN A 64 2.17 7.51 13.60
CA ASN A 64 1.87 8.55 12.63
C ASN A 64 0.66 8.17 11.75
N PRO A 65 -0.56 8.60 12.13
CA PRO A 65 -1.77 8.31 11.36
C PRO A 65 -1.99 9.28 10.18
N ASP A 66 -1.16 10.30 10.00
CA ASP A 66 -1.31 11.26 8.90
C ASP A 66 -0.84 10.66 7.57
N LYS A 67 -1.78 10.46 6.64
CA LYS A 67 -1.50 9.88 5.32
C LYS A 67 -0.59 10.73 4.43
N ASN A 68 -0.37 12.01 4.74
CA ASN A 68 0.58 12.84 3.99
C ASN A 68 2.04 12.58 4.37
N THR A 69 2.27 12.08 5.59
CA THR A 69 3.61 11.82 6.16
C THR A 69 3.84 10.33 6.45
N ASN A 70 2.79 9.51 6.39
CA ASN A 70 2.80 8.05 6.44
C ASN A 70 1.71 7.48 5.49
N PRO A 71 2.00 7.38 4.18
CA PRO A 71 0.98 7.07 3.17
C PRO A 71 0.48 5.63 3.18
N ALA A 72 1.22 4.68 3.77
CA ALA A 72 0.86 3.27 3.79
C ALA A 72 0.40 2.81 5.18
N GLN A 73 -0.88 2.50 5.30
CA GLN A 73 -1.55 2.11 6.56
C GLN A 73 -2.26 0.75 6.46
N SER A 74 -2.06 0.03 5.36
CA SER A 74 -2.39 -1.38 5.14
C SER A 74 -1.30 -2.05 4.29
N LEU A 75 -1.34 -3.39 4.19
CA LEU A 75 -0.40 -4.12 3.35
C LEU A 75 -0.54 -3.76 1.87
N GLU A 76 -1.77 -3.58 1.38
CA GLU A 76 -2.05 -3.16 0.00
C GLU A 76 -1.58 -1.73 -0.27
N GLU A 77 -1.80 -0.81 0.68
CA GLU A 77 -1.28 0.56 0.58
C GLU A 77 0.25 0.58 0.62
N TYR A 78 0.87 -0.33 1.38
CA TYR A 78 2.32 -0.48 1.40
C TYR A 78 2.88 -0.94 0.06
N TYR A 79 2.25 -1.91 -0.60
CA TYR A 79 2.66 -2.31 -1.95
C TYR A 79 2.51 -1.17 -2.96
N ALA A 80 1.38 -0.44 -2.92
CA ALA A 80 1.20 0.72 -3.79
C ALA A 80 2.25 1.81 -3.52
N PHE A 81 2.59 2.04 -2.25
CA PHE A 81 3.60 3.00 -1.83
C PHE A 81 5.00 2.60 -2.31
N VAL A 82 5.43 1.35 -2.10
CA VAL A 82 6.73 0.85 -2.58
C VAL A 82 6.81 0.95 -4.10
N SER A 83 5.74 0.57 -4.81
CA SER A 83 5.69 0.64 -6.27
C SER A 83 5.80 2.06 -6.78
N TRP A 84 5.19 3.01 -6.08
CA TRP A 84 5.32 4.43 -6.41
C TRP A 84 6.75 4.91 -6.16
N CYS A 85 7.38 4.48 -5.05
CA CYS A 85 8.77 4.84 -4.74
C CYS A 85 9.77 4.35 -5.80
N GLU A 86 9.52 3.24 -6.50
CA GLU A 86 10.44 2.71 -7.53
C GLU A 86 10.85 3.76 -8.58
N THR A 87 9.99 4.74 -8.86
CA THR A 87 10.24 5.78 -9.88
C THR A 87 9.98 7.21 -9.37
N THR A 88 9.88 7.41 -8.05
CA THR A 88 9.52 8.72 -7.48
C THR A 88 10.72 9.40 -6.85
N MET A 89 10.82 10.71 -7.07
CA MET A 89 11.82 11.52 -6.40
C MET A 89 11.53 11.62 -4.90
N PRO A 90 12.52 11.44 -4.00
CA PRO A 90 12.26 11.41 -2.56
C PRO A 90 11.53 12.64 -2.01
N TRP A 91 11.78 13.83 -2.57
CA TRP A 91 11.10 15.06 -2.15
C TRP A 91 9.58 15.07 -2.41
N ALA A 92 9.06 14.17 -3.26
CA ALA A 92 7.65 14.06 -3.58
C ALA A 92 6.89 13.11 -2.64
N ILE A 93 7.59 12.30 -1.83
CA ILE A 93 6.98 11.29 -0.97
C ILE A 93 6.10 11.91 0.12
N VAL A 94 6.61 12.94 0.79
CA VAL A 94 5.91 13.63 1.88
C VAL A 94 5.32 14.93 1.37
N LYS A 95 4.00 15.09 1.50
CA LYS A 95 3.30 16.33 1.10
C LYS A 95 3.24 17.29 2.29
N LYS A 96 3.81 18.48 2.14
CA LYS A 96 3.75 19.55 3.14
C LYS A 96 3.18 20.83 2.55
N GLU A 97 2.39 21.56 3.35
CA GLU A 97 1.77 22.83 2.94
C GLU A 97 2.80 23.95 2.74
N LYS A 98 3.89 23.92 3.51
CA LYS A 98 5.05 24.80 3.33
C LYS A 98 6.26 23.96 2.99
N TYR A 99 6.90 24.31 1.89
CA TYR A 99 8.11 23.66 1.41
C TYR A 99 9.30 24.10 2.29
N PRO A 100 9.88 23.23 3.14
CA PRO A 100 11.21 23.46 3.68
C PRO A 100 12.24 23.37 2.55
N GLU A 101 13.52 23.59 2.87
CA GLU A 101 14.61 23.45 1.89
C GLU A 101 14.57 22.05 1.24
N ILE A 102 14.96 21.97 -0.05
CA ILE A 102 14.86 20.73 -0.85
C ILE A 102 15.52 19.52 -0.17
N PHE A 103 16.64 19.74 0.54
CA PHE A 103 17.34 18.71 1.29
C PHE A 103 16.51 18.11 2.43
N ASP A 104 15.75 18.95 3.14
CA ASP A 104 14.87 18.49 4.21
C ASP A 104 13.75 17.61 3.66
N ASN A 105 13.23 17.93 2.47
CA ASN A 105 12.18 17.12 1.83
C ASN A 105 12.71 15.77 1.34
N ILE A 106 13.91 15.75 0.75
CA ILE A 106 14.57 14.50 0.35
C ILE A 106 14.77 13.62 1.58
N PHE A 107 15.36 14.18 2.64
CA PHE A 107 15.62 13.44 3.88
C PHE A 107 14.31 12.91 4.49
N GLN A 108 13.27 13.73 4.59
CA GLN A 108 11.99 13.31 5.14
C GLN A 108 11.29 12.27 4.28
N GLY A 109 11.37 12.36 2.95
CA GLY A 109 10.85 11.35 2.04
C GLY A 109 11.50 9.99 2.25
N ILE A 110 12.83 9.97 2.37
CA ILE A 110 13.59 8.76 2.70
C ILE A 110 13.18 8.26 4.10
N CYS A 111 13.13 9.14 5.11
CA CYS A 111 12.71 8.75 6.46
C CYS A 111 11.30 8.18 6.50
N ALA A 112 10.34 8.73 5.73
CA ALA A 112 8.98 8.21 5.67
C ALA A 112 8.94 6.78 5.11
N PHE A 113 9.79 6.47 4.14
CA PHE A 113 9.92 5.11 3.62
C PHE A 113 10.43 4.13 4.69
N TYR A 114 11.57 4.44 5.32
CA TYR A 114 12.18 3.55 6.31
C TYR A 114 11.38 3.46 7.60
N PHE A 115 10.68 4.53 8.00
CA PHE A 115 9.85 4.58 9.19
C PHE A 115 8.85 3.41 9.24
N ILE A 116 8.22 3.06 8.11
CA ILE A 116 7.18 2.02 8.09
C ILE A 116 7.73 0.64 8.43
N ILE A 117 8.99 0.36 8.07
CA ILE A 117 9.65 -0.94 8.23
C ILE A 117 10.64 -0.99 9.41
N ASP A 118 10.87 0.15 10.06
CA ASP A 118 11.72 0.29 11.25
C ASP A 118 10.91 0.31 12.55
N GLN A 119 9.79 -0.42 12.61
CA GLN A 119 9.05 -0.55 13.86
C GLN A 119 9.59 -1.72 14.69
N PRO A 120 9.68 -1.58 16.03
CA PRO A 120 10.16 -2.66 16.88
C PRO A 120 9.17 -3.82 16.87
N LEU A 121 9.66 -5.03 16.66
CA LEU A 121 8.90 -6.28 16.60
C LEU A 121 9.41 -7.25 17.68
N PRO A 122 8.54 -7.73 18.59
CA PRO A 122 8.94 -8.67 19.64
C PRO A 122 9.59 -9.95 19.12
N GLU A 123 9.16 -10.44 17.96
CA GLU A 123 9.67 -11.65 17.30
C GLU A 123 11.13 -11.53 16.83
N LEU A 124 11.66 -10.30 16.81
CA LEU A 124 13.03 -9.99 16.41
C LEU A 124 13.92 -9.60 17.59
N GLU A 125 13.39 -9.55 18.81
CA GLU A 125 14.18 -9.28 20.01
C GLU A 125 15.23 -10.37 20.24
N GLY A 126 16.46 -9.95 20.59
CA GLY A 126 17.56 -10.87 20.88
C GLY A 126 18.14 -11.62 19.67
N LYS A 127 17.82 -11.22 18.44
CA LYS A 127 18.34 -11.85 17.20
C LYS A 127 19.64 -11.24 16.66
N ASP A 128 20.41 -10.55 17.51
CA ASP A 128 21.66 -9.85 17.14
C ASP A 128 21.53 -8.90 15.93
N LEU A 129 20.33 -8.32 15.75
CA LEU A 129 20.06 -7.29 14.76
C LEU A 129 20.41 -5.91 15.34
N VAL A 130 20.72 -4.94 14.46
CA VAL A 130 20.99 -3.54 14.86
C VAL A 130 19.80 -2.97 15.63
N ASN A 131 18.59 -3.14 15.11
CA ASN A 131 17.32 -2.98 15.82
C ASN A 131 16.44 -4.22 15.58
N ASN A 132 15.47 -4.47 16.46
CA ASN A 132 14.48 -5.53 16.31
C ASN A 132 13.39 -5.17 15.29
N SER A 133 13.76 -4.74 14.08
CA SER A 133 12.85 -4.30 13.03
C SER A 133 13.09 -5.01 11.70
N LEU A 134 12.08 -4.97 10.82
CA LEU A 134 12.12 -5.71 9.56
C LEU A 134 13.23 -5.29 8.62
N GLN A 135 13.64 -4.02 8.65
CA GLN A 135 14.72 -3.53 7.80
C GLN A 135 16.04 -4.29 7.97
N TYR A 136 16.23 -5.00 9.10
CA TYR A 136 17.43 -5.80 9.39
C TYR A 136 17.21 -7.31 9.32
N ALA A 137 15.97 -7.78 9.18
CA ALA A 137 15.65 -9.20 9.22
C ALA A 137 15.64 -9.82 7.83
N GLU A 138 16.34 -10.94 7.65
CA GLU A 138 16.25 -11.73 6.40
C GLU A 138 14.91 -12.49 6.31
N PRO A 139 14.35 -12.67 5.10
CA PRO A 139 14.89 -12.28 3.78
C PRO A 139 14.58 -10.83 3.35
N PHE A 140 13.86 -10.06 4.19
CA PHE A 140 13.40 -8.71 3.85
C PHE A 140 14.56 -7.74 3.64
N ALA A 141 15.60 -7.83 4.48
CA ALA A 141 16.80 -6.99 4.38
C ALA A 141 17.48 -7.14 2.99
N SER A 142 17.63 -8.36 2.48
CA SER A 142 18.19 -8.60 1.14
C SER A 142 17.34 -7.98 0.02
N TRP A 143 16.00 -8.08 0.12
CA TRP A 143 15.10 -7.41 -0.81
C TRP A 143 15.23 -5.88 -0.74
N LEU A 144 15.26 -5.32 0.47
CA LEU A 144 15.39 -3.88 0.72
C LEU A 144 16.68 -3.31 0.13
N ILE A 145 17.81 -4.00 0.28
CA ILE A 145 19.09 -3.61 -0.33
C ILE A 145 18.97 -3.55 -1.86
N THR A 146 18.28 -4.51 -2.47
CA THR A 146 18.07 -4.57 -3.91
C THR A 146 17.17 -3.43 -4.38
N PHE A 147 16.07 -3.20 -3.68
CA PHE A 147 15.16 -2.06 -3.91
C PHE A 147 15.90 -0.72 -3.82
N SER A 148 16.70 -0.49 -2.77
CA SER A 148 17.43 0.77 -2.60
C SER A 148 18.43 1.01 -3.75
N LYS A 149 19.09 -0.04 -4.23
CA LYS A 149 19.99 0.05 -5.40
C LYS A 149 19.21 0.34 -6.68
N SER A 150 18.08 -0.32 -6.93
CA SER A 150 17.27 -0.08 -8.12
C SER A 150 16.68 1.32 -8.14
N TRP A 151 16.19 1.80 -6.99
CA TRP A 151 15.69 3.17 -6.85
C TRP A 151 16.81 4.18 -7.11
N GLY A 152 17.99 3.99 -6.50
CA GLY A 152 19.17 4.83 -6.77
C GLY A 152 19.55 4.86 -8.26
N ASN A 153 19.58 3.69 -8.93
CA ASN A 153 19.85 3.62 -10.36
C ASN A 153 18.83 4.38 -11.21
N TYR A 154 17.55 4.39 -10.83
CA TYR A 154 16.53 5.18 -11.51
C TYR A 154 16.75 6.68 -11.34
N LEU A 155 17.09 7.12 -10.12
CA LEU A 155 17.36 8.53 -9.79
C LEU A 155 18.59 9.09 -10.54
N ASP A 156 19.46 8.23 -11.05
CA ASP A 156 20.61 8.57 -11.90
C ASP A 156 20.25 8.70 -13.40
N THR A 157 18.97 8.52 -13.79
CA THR A 157 18.53 8.61 -15.19
C THR A 157 17.93 9.98 -15.53
N GLU A 158 17.94 10.37 -16.81
CA GLU A 158 17.24 11.58 -17.26
C GLU A 158 15.72 11.52 -17.02
N ALA A 159 15.13 10.32 -17.02
CA ALA A 159 13.69 10.12 -16.82
C ALA A 159 13.22 10.51 -15.42
N SER A 160 14.13 10.62 -14.44
CA SER A 160 13.77 11.00 -13.07
C SER A 160 13.72 12.52 -12.84
N TRP A 161 14.22 13.35 -13.76
CA TRP A 161 14.38 14.80 -13.60
C TRP A 161 13.41 15.63 -14.44
#